data_AF-A0A2A5D3K3-F1
#
_entry.id   AF-A0A2A5D3K3-F1
#
_cell.length_a   1.000
_cell.length_b   1.000
_cell.length_c   1.000
_cell.angle_alpha   90.00
_cell.angle_beta   90.00
_cell.angle_gamma   90.00
#
_symmetry.space_group_name_H-M   'P 1'
#
loop_
_entity.id
_entity.type
_entity.pdbx_description
1 polymer ?
#
loop_
_entity_poly.entity_id
_entity_poly.type
_entity_poly.pdbx_seq_one_letter_code
_entity_poly.pdbx_strand_id
1 'polypeptide(L)'
;MKYLHRWPVLTALIISAIVLFFLQTFLLWESKPNFSEIDSISHRKQAFFSYLYKKVIPINQGIRLERNKLISLDKKKSLSHFDKIYLQSLAVNYKLREIELLSEINKQTITQLLIKVDVIPPAIVLAQAANESAWGTSRFAQQGIQYY
;
A
#
# COMPACT_ATOMS: atom_id res chain seq x y z
N MET A 1 -44.85 -2.88 32.44
CA MET A 1 -44.05 -3.37 31.30
C MET A 1 -44.08 -2.36 30.17
N LYS A 2 -43.06 -1.49 30.04
CA LYS A 2 -42.91 -0.51 28.93
C LYS A 2 -41.42 -0.33 28.62
N TYR A 3 -40.78 -1.36 28.06
CA TYR A 3 -39.36 -1.30 27.66
C TYR A 3 -39.06 -2.13 26.42
N LEU A 4 -39.84 -1.96 25.33
CA LEU A 4 -39.61 -2.74 24.09
C LEU A 4 -39.56 -1.91 22.79
N HIS A 5 -39.52 -0.58 22.83
CA HIS A 5 -39.64 0.24 21.60
C HIS A 5 -38.46 1.17 21.27
N ARG A 6 -37.25 0.96 21.82
CA ARG A 6 -36.07 1.83 21.53
C ARG A 6 -35.12 1.30 20.45
N TRP A 7 -35.36 0.10 19.93
CA TRP A 7 -34.54 -0.54 18.90
C TRP A 7 -34.46 0.22 17.55
N PRO A 8 -35.53 0.85 17.02
CA PRO A 8 -35.43 1.53 15.72
C PRO A 8 -34.58 2.81 15.77
N VAL A 9 -34.46 3.45 16.94
CA VAL A 9 -33.64 4.66 17.12
C VAL A 9 -32.16 4.32 17.13
N LEU A 10 -31.78 3.21 17.78
CA LEU A 10 -30.38 2.76 17.85
C LEU A 10 -29.88 2.28 16.49
N THR A 11 -30.71 1.56 15.71
CA THR A 11 -30.33 1.14 14.36
C THR A 11 -30.21 2.32 13.39
N ALA A 12 -31.11 3.31 13.48
CA ALA A 12 -31.03 4.54 12.69
C ALA A 12 -29.77 5.36 12.99
N LEU A 13 -29.35 5.44 14.27
CA LEU A 13 -28.11 6.13 14.67
C LEU A 13 -26.84 5.41 14.20
N ILE A 14 -26.85 4.07 14.16
CA ILE A 14 -25.72 3.30 13.64
C ILE A 14 -25.62 3.47 12.12
N ILE A 15 -26.74 3.40 11.40
CA ILE A 15 -26.77 3.62 9.95
C ILE A 15 -26.32 5.05 9.62
N SER A 16 -26.79 6.06 10.36
CA SER A 16 -26.36 7.44 10.13
C SER A 16 -24.88 7.64 10.41
N ALA A 17 -24.32 7.01 11.45
CA ALA A 17 -22.89 7.04 11.73
C ALA A 17 -22.06 6.36 10.63
N ILE A 18 -22.54 5.23 10.10
CA ILE A 18 -21.90 4.53 8.98
C ILE A 18 -21.96 5.39 7.71
N VAL A 19 -23.12 5.98 7.41
CA VAL A 19 -23.30 6.89 6.25
C VAL A 19 -22.41 8.12 6.39
N LEU A 20 -22.32 8.73 7.57
CA LEU A 20 -21.44 9.87 7.83
C LEU A 20 -19.96 9.48 7.71
N PHE A 21 -19.58 8.30 8.19
CA PHE A 21 -18.22 7.78 8.00
C PHE A 21 -17.91 7.57 6.52
N PHE A 22 -18.79 6.91 5.76
CA PHE A 22 -18.61 6.71 4.32
C PHE A 22 -18.61 8.04 3.56
N LEU A 23 -19.49 8.98 3.90
CA LEU A 23 -19.53 10.31 3.30
C LEU A 23 -18.25 11.09 3.59
N GLN A 24 -17.72 11.01 4.82
CA GLN A 24 -16.47 11.65 5.19
C GLN A 24 -15.27 11.02 4.48
N THR A 25 -15.23 9.68 4.36
CA THR A 25 -14.18 9.01 3.58
C THR A 25 -14.25 9.34 2.08
N PHE A 26 -15.46 9.49 1.53
CA PHE A 26 -15.68 9.89 0.14
C PHE A 26 -15.27 11.34 -0.12
N LEU A 27 -15.62 12.27 0.79
CA LEU A 27 -15.23 13.68 0.69
C LEU A 27 -13.72 13.90 0.83
N LEU A 28 -13.03 13.01 1.53
CA LEU A 28 -11.56 13.01 1.66
C LEU A 28 -10.85 12.27 0.50
N TRP A 29 -11.60 11.78 -0.49
CA TRP A 29 -11.02 11.13 -1.66
C TRP A 29 -10.33 12.17 -2.55
N GLU A 30 -9.03 12.31 -2.37
CA GLU A 30 -8.19 13.16 -3.22
C GLU A 30 -8.04 12.50 -4.60
N SER A 31 -8.74 13.05 -5.59
CA SER A 31 -8.64 12.62 -6.98
C SER A 31 -7.26 12.96 -7.55
N LYS A 32 -6.77 12.10 -8.45
CA LYS A 32 -5.51 12.35 -9.17
C LYS A 32 -5.62 13.69 -9.92
N PRO A 33 -4.65 14.61 -9.76
CA PRO A 33 -4.64 15.86 -10.52
C PRO A 33 -4.63 15.60 -12.03
N ASN A 34 -5.38 16.39 -12.80
CA ASN A 34 -5.26 16.37 -14.25
C ASN A 34 -4.01 17.13 -14.68
N PHE A 35 -2.88 16.42 -14.74
CA PHE A 35 -1.59 17.04 -15.05
C PHE A 35 -1.55 17.71 -16.44
N SER A 36 -2.35 17.28 -17.41
CA SER A 36 -2.38 17.90 -18.74
C SER A 36 -3.07 19.27 -18.78
N GLU A 37 -3.90 19.59 -17.78
CA GLU A 37 -4.54 20.90 -17.65
C GLU A 37 -3.62 21.94 -16.96
N ILE A 38 -2.43 21.53 -16.53
CA ILE A 38 -1.44 22.42 -15.90
C ILE A 38 -0.45 22.88 -16.98
N ASP A 39 -0.65 24.11 -17.46
CA ASP A 39 0.15 24.71 -18.55
C ASP A 39 1.62 24.92 -18.16
N SER A 40 1.85 25.47 -16.97
CA SER A 40 3.21 25.71 -16.48
C SER A 40 3.92 24.39 -16.18
N ILE A 41 4.99 24.12 -16.94
CA ILE A 41 5.83 22.94 -16.76
C ILE A 41 6.36 22.86 -15.31
N SER A 42 6.72 23.99 -14.72
CA SER A 42 7.22 24.04 -13.34
C SER A 42 6.15 23.62 -12.34
N HIS A 43 4.94 24.21 -12.42
CA HIS A 43 3.83 23.85 -11.55
C HIS A 43 3.36 22.41 -11.75
N ARG A 44 3.37 21.91 -12.99
CA ARG A 44 3.03 20.51 -13.30
C ARG A 44 4.00 19.53 -12.65
N LYS A 45 5.30 19.78 -12.75
CA LYS A 45 6.32 18.96 -12.08
C LYS A 45 6.11 18.97 -10.57
N GLN A 46 5.89 20.13 -9.98
CA GLN A 46 5.63 20.26 -8.55
C GLN A 46 4.37 19.48 -8.12
N ALA A 47 3.26 19.63 -8.84
CA ALA A 47 2.03 18.90 -8.58
C ALA A 47 2.23 17.39 -8.69
N PHE A 48 2.97 16.94 -9.71
CA PHE A 48 3.31 15.53 -9.92
C PHE A 48 4.11 14.96 -8.74
N PHE A 49 5.17 15.66 -8.33
CA PHE A 49 5.98 15.25 -7.18
C PHE A 49 5.16 15.21 -5.89
N SER A 50 4.40 16.26 -5.59
CA SER A 50 3.57 16.34 -4.38
C SER A 50 2.56 15.20 -4.31
N TYR A 51 1.85 14.95 -5.41
CA TYR A 51 0.86 13.88 -5.50
C TYR A 51 1.50 12.50 -5.31
N LEU A 52 2.56 12.20 -6.07
CA LEU A 52 3.15 10.87 -6.06
C LEU A 52 3.93 10.59 -4.76
N TYR A 53 4.61 11.59 -4.21
CA TYR A 53 5.33 11.46 -2.94
C TYR A 53 4.37 11.08 -1.79
N LYS A 54 3.18 11.69 -1.74
CA LYS A 54 2.13 11.34 -0.75
C LYS A 54 1.68 9.87 -0.86
N LYS A 55 1.78 9.25 -2.04
CA LYS A 55 1.48 7.82 -2.24
C LYS A 55 2.68 6.92 -1.90
N VAL A 56 3.91 7.33 -2.23
CA VAL A 56 5.12 6.52 -2.01
C VAL A 56 5.46 6.36 -0.52
N ILE A 57 5.31 7.43 0.27
CA ILE A 57 5.68 7.41 1.69
C ILE A 57 4.97 6.33 2.52
N PRO A 58 3.62 6.20 2.50
CA PRO A 58 2.94 5.16 3.28
C PRO A 58 3.28 3.74 2.82
N ILE A 59 3.54 3.53 1.52
CA ILE A 59 4.00 2.22 0.99
C ILE A 59 5.36 1.87 1.58
N ASN A 60 6.33 2.79 1.54
CA ASN A 60 7.64 2.59 2.16
C ASN A 60 7.57 2.41 3.68
N GLN A 61 6.59 3.03 4.35
CA GLN A 61 6.35 2.77 5.77
C GLN A 61 5.86 1.32 5.99
N GLY A 62 4.92 0.84 5.17
CA GLY A 62 4.48 -0.57 5.21
C GLY A 62 5.62 -1.56 5.02
N ILE A 63 6.46 -1.36 3.99
CA ILE A 63 7.62 -2.21 3.71
C ILE A 63 8.62 -2.20 4.89
N ARG A 64 8.85 -1.03 5.52
CA ARG A 64 9.69 -0.96 6.73
C ARG A 64 9.14 -1.79 7.88
N LEU A 65 7.82 -1.78 8.09
CA LEU A 65 7.19 -2.59 9.13
C LEU A 65 7.35 -4.08 8.85
N GLU A 66 7.17 -4.51 7.59
CA GLU A 66 7.41 -5.89 7.17
C GLU A 66 8.87 -6.31 7.39
N ARG A 67 9.83 -5.46 6.98
CA ARG A 67 11.26 -5.70 7.16
C ARG A 67 11.63 -5.81 8.65
N ASN A 68 11.11 -4.92 9.49
CA ASN A 68 11.35 -4.98 10.93
C ASN A 68 10.77 -6.26 11.55
N LYS A 69 9.59 -6.70 11.10
CA LYS A 69 9.02 -7.98 11.51
C LYS A 69 9.92 -9.14 11.10
N LEU A 70 10.44 -9.17 9.87
CA LEU A 70 11.40 -10.18 9.43
C LEU A 70 12.66 -10.23 10.29
N ILE A 71 13.26 -9.07 10.60
CA ILE A 71 14.44 -8.98 11.48
C ILE A 71 14.13 -9.54 12.88
N SER A 72 12.92 -9.31 13.40
CA SER A 72 12.52 -9.87 14.69
C SER A 72 12.32 -11.39 14.64
N LEU A 73 11.75 -11.92 13.56
CA LEU A 73 11.60 -13.37 13.32
C LEU A 73 12.95 -14.07 13.12
N ASP A 74 13.90 -13.37 12.50
CA ASP A 74 15.26 -13.87 12.32
C ASP A 74 16.01 -14.07 13.65
N LYS A 75 15.66 -13.29 14.69
CA LYS A 75 16.25 -13.43 16.03
C LYS A 75 15.58 -14.49 16.90
N LYS A 76 14.39 -14.98 16.54
CA LYS A 76 13.67 -16.01 17.30
C LYS A 76 14.40 -17.36 17.24
N LYS A 77 14.45 -18.08 18.35
CA LYS A 77 14.98 -19.46 18.42
C LYS A 77 14.11 -20.45 17.64
N SER A 78 12.79 -20.28 17.69
CA SER A 78 11.81 -21.10 16.97
C SER A 78 10.68 -20.23 16.42
N LEU A 79 10.10 -20.68 15.30
CA LEU A 79 8.98 -20.01 14.64
C LEU A 79 7.67 -20.67 15.05
N SER A 80 6.69 -19.88 15.45
CA SER A 80 5.33 -20.36 15.70
C SER A 80 4.62 -20.72 14.40
N HIS A 81 3.47 -21.41 14.49
CA HIS A 81 2.62 -21.69 13.34
C HIS A 81 2.18 -20.39 12.61
N PHE A 82 1.80 -19.35 13.37
CA PHE A 82 1.43 -18.05 12.80
C PHE A 82 2.62 -17.33 12.15
N ASP A 83 3.83 -17.46 12.70
CA ASP A 83 5.04 -16.91 12.07
C ASP A 83 5.27 -17.57 10.70
N LYS A 84 5.10 -18.90 10.62
CA LYS A 84 5.24 -19.65 9.37
C LYS A 84 4.20 -19.25 8.33
N ILE A 85 2.92 -19.11 8.71
CA ILE A 85 1.86 -18.63 7.81
C ILE A 85 2.18 -17.22 7.29
N TYR A 86 2.62 -16.31 8.16
CA TYR A 86 3.00 -14.96 7.76
C TYR A 86 4.18 -14.95 6.78
N LEU A 87 5.21 -15.75 7.03
CA LEU A 87 6.36 -15.85 6.14
C LEU A 87 5.99 -16.46 4.79
N GLN A 88 5.07 -17.44 4.78
CA GLN A 88 4.57 -18.04 3.54
C GLN A 88 3.79 -17.01 2.71
N SER A 89 2.89 -16.22 3.32
CA SER A 89 2.17 -15.19 2.58
C SER A 89 3.10 -14.10 2.06
N LEU A 90 4.09 -13.69 2.87
CA LEU A 90 5.09 -12.71 2.45
C LEU A 90 5.95 -13.24 1.29
N ALA A 91 6.34 -14.52 1.33
CA ALA A 91 7.12 -15.14 0.27
C ALA A 91 6.37 -15.22 -1.06
N VAL A 92 5.05 -15.48 -1.02
CA VAL A 92 4.19 -15.38 -2.21
C VAL A 92 4.14 -13.95 -2.73
N ASN A 93 3.91 -12.96 -1.85
CA ASN A 93 3.83 -11.54 -2.23
C ASN A 93 5.12 -11.03 -2.89
N TYR A 94 6.27 -11.48 -2.38
CA TYR A 94 7.59 -11.11 -2.90
C TYR A 94 8.13 -12.09 -3.96
N LYS A 95 7.27 -12.98 -4.47
CA LYS A 95 7.55 -13.91 -5.58
C LYS A 95 8.80 -14.77 -5.38
N LEU A 96 9.00 -15.28 -4.16
CA LEU A 96 9.97 -16.37 -3.94
C LEU A 96 9.43 -17.63 -4.65
N ARG A 97 10.28 -18.29 -5.46
CA ARG A 97 9.83 -19.34 -6.39
C ARG A 97 9.30 -20.56 -5.64
N GLU A 98 8.39 -21.30 -6.26
CA GLU A 98 7.79 -22.51 -5.65
C GLU A 98 8.83 -23.52 -5.16
N ILE A 99 9.96 -23.69 -5.87
CA ILE A 99 11.05 -24.60 -5.46
C ILE A 99 11.69 -24.18 -4.11
N GLU A 100 11.67 -22.89 -3.77
CA GLU A 100 12.14 -22.34 -2.48
C GLU A 100 11.06 -22.41 -1.37
N LEU A 101 9.79 -22.65 -1.74
CA LEU A 101 8.64 -22.79 -0.85
C LEU A 101 8.27 -24.26 -0.55
N LEU A 102 8.65 -25.18 -1.46
CA LEU A 102 8.40 -26.63 -1.33
C LEU A 102 9.21 -27.28 -0.19
N SER A 103 10.24 -26.60 0.32
CA SER A 103 11.08 -27.04 1.44
C SER A 103 10.86 -26.14 2.66
N GLU A 104 9.75 -26.35 3.37
CA GLU A 104 9.41 -25.79 4.71
C GLU A 104 9.96 -24.39 5.08
N ILE A 105 9.06 -23.44 5.40
CA ILE A 105 9.44 -22.13 5.94
C ILE A 105 10.47 -22.25 7.08
N ASN A 106 11.67 -21.74 6.83
CA ASN A 106 12.81 -21.83 7.71
C ASN A 106 13.64 -20.53 7.71
N LYS A 107 14.80 -20.53 8.38
CA LYS A 107 15.68 -19.34 8.45
C LYS A 107 16.16 -18.87 7.08
N GLN A 108 16.42 -19.79 6.14
CA GLN A 108 16.80 -19.45 4.77
C GLN A 108 15.69 -18.65 4.07
N THR A 109 14.42 -18.98 4.29
CA THR A 109 13.29 -18.18 3.77
C THR A 109 13.35 -16.75 4.28
N ILE A 110 13.65 -16.54 5.56
CA ILE A 110 13.78 -15.19 6.15
C ILE A 110 14.94 -14.42 5.50
N THR A 111 16.09 -15.07 5.30
CA THR A 111 17.23 -14.45 4.61
C THR A 111 16.88 -14.03 3.19
N GLN A 112 16.19 -14.88 2.42
CA GLN A 112 15.74 -14.56 1.06
C GLN A 112 14.73 -13.41 1.03
N LEU A 113 13.81 -13.38 2.00
CA LEU A 113 12.87 -12.27 2.16
C LEU A 113 13.61 -10.97 2.51
N LEU A 114 14.60 -10.99 3.39
CA LEU A 114 15.38 -9.80 3.75
C LEU A 114 16.19 -9.20 2.57
N ILE A 115 16.45 -9.95 1.52
CA ILE A 115 17.05 -9.43 0.27
C ILE A 115 16.02 -8.63 -0.54
N LYS A 116 14.73 -9.01 -0.50
CA LYS A 116 13.67 -8.46 -1.35
C LYS A 116 12.79 -7.41 -0.66
N VAL A 117 12.58 -7.54 0.66
CA VAL A 117 11.70 -6.68 1.45
C VAL A 117 12.48 -5.45 1.90
N ASP A 118 12.64 -4.48 1.01
CA ASP A 118 13.29 -3.21 1.33
C ASP A 118 12.63 -2.02 0.63
N VAL A 119 12.80 -0.84 1.23
CA VAL A 119 12.23 0.38 0.69
C VAL A 119 12.98 0.84 -0.54
N ILE A 120 12.24 1.37 -1.51
CA ILE A 120 12.83 2.05 -2.66
C ILE A 120 12.90 3.54 -2.33
N PRO A 121 14.08 4.19 -2.46
CA PRO A 121 14.20 5.63 -2.23
C PRO A 121 13.14 6.41 -3.02
N PRO A 122 12.37 7.31 -2.38
CA PRO A 122 11.30 8.04 -3.08
C PRO A 122 11.80 8.78 -4.32
N ALA A 123 13.01 9.34 -4.28
CA ALA A 123 13.61 10.02 -5.43
C ALA A 123 13.71 9.11 -6.67
N ILE A 124 14.04 7.83 -6.52
CA ILE A 124 14.15 6.87 -7.63
C ILE A 124 12.76 6.59 -8.20
N VAL A 125 11.79 6.30 -7.34
CA VAL A 125 10.39 6.05 -7.76
C VAL A 125 9.82 7.25 -8.51
N LEU A 126 10.03 8.45 -7.98
CA LEU A 126 9.56 9.69 -8.57
C LEU A 126 10.23 9.99 -9.92
N ALA A 127 11.55 9.79 -10.03
CA ALA A 127 12.29 10.01 -11.27
C ALA A 127 11.85 9.05 -12.38
N GLN A 128 11.69 7.76 -12.06
CA GLN A 128 11.22 6.76 -13.01
C GLN A 128 9.80 7.06 -13.46
N ALA A 129 8.90 7.30 -12.51
CA ALA A 129 7.51 7.64 -12.82
C ALA A 129 7.41 8.92 -13.66
N ALA A 130 8.22 9.93 -13.39
CA ALA A 130 8.27 11.14 -14.19
C ALA A 130 8.68 10.86 -15.65
N ASN A 131 9.71 10.03 -15.84
CA ASN A 131 10.22 9.65 -17.15
C ASN A 131 9.20 8.82 -17.95
N GLU A 132 8.62 7.78 -17.33
CA GLU A 132 7.69 6.85 -17.99
C GLU A 132 6.32 7.48 -18.28
N SER A 133 5.88 8.44 -17.45
CA SER A 133 4.54 9.05 -17.57
C SER A 133 4.53 10.41 -18.26
N ALA A 134 5.69 10.93 -18.67
CA ALA A 134 5.87 12.31 -19.10
C ALA A 134 5.31 13.32 -18.08
N TRP A 135 5.67 13.16 -16.80
CA TRP A 135 5.10 13.97 -15.69
C TRP A 135 3.58 13.82 -15.54
N GLY A 136 3.05 12.63 -15.82
CA GLY A 136 1.65 12.28 -15.66
C GLY A 136 0.72 12.68 -16.82
N THR A 137 1.26 13.26 -17.91
CA THR A 137 0.46 13.72 -19.07
C THR A 137 0.31 12.69 -20.18
N SER A 138 1.10 11.62 -20.17
CA SER A 138 0.95 10.53 -21.14
C SER A 138 -0.47 9.98 -21.10
N ARG A 139 -1.06 9.73 -22.28
CA ARG A 139 -2.39 9.08 -22.41
C ARG A 139 -2.48 7.79 -21.58
N PHE A 140 -1.38 7.03 -21.52
CA PHE A 140 -1.29 5.79 -20.75
C PHE A 140 -1.33 6.07 -19.24
N ALA A 141 -0.62 7.11 -18.81
CA ALA A 141 -0.65 7.55 -17.41
C ALA A 141 -2.05 8.05 -17.00
N GLN A 142 -2.76 8.77 -17.89
CA GLN A 142 -4.13 9.25 -17.65
C GLN A 142 -5.12 8.10 -17.50
N GLN A 143 -5.04 7.08 -18.37
CA GLN A 143 -5.92 5.91 -18.35
C GLN A 143 -5.55 4.86 -17.29
N GLY A 144 -4.38 4.99 -16.66
CA GLY A 144 -3.90 4.03 -15.66
C GLY A 144 -3.40 2.71 -16.26
N ILE A 145 -3.05 2.70 -17.56
CA ILE A 145 -2.59 1.51 -18.27
C ILE A 145 -1.05 1.53 -18.30
N GLN A 146 -0.40 0.52 -17.70
CA GLN A 146 1.04 0.25 -17.85
C GLN A 146 1.25 -0.92 -18.82
N TYR A 147 2.12 -0.77 -19.82
CA TYR A 147 2.52 -1.83 -20.76
C TYR A 147 4.00 -2.21 -20.54
N TYR A 148 4.37 -2.72 -19.37
CA TYR A 148 5.67 -3.39 -19.13
C TYR A 148 5.56 -4.39 -17.98
#